data_AF-A0A820IID1-F1
#
_entry.id   AF-A0A820IID1-F1
#
_cell.length_a   1.000
_cell.length_b   1.000
_cell.length_c   1.000
_cell.angle_alpha   90.00
_cell.angle_beta   90.00
_cell.angle_gamma   90.00
#
_symmetry.space_group_name_H-M   'P 1'
#
loop_
_entity.id
_entity.type
_entity.pdbx_description
1 polymer ?
#
loop_
_entity_poly.entity_id
_entity_poly.type
_entity_poly.pdbx_seq_one_letter_code
_entity_poly.pdbx_strand_id
1 'polypeptide(L)'
;MLSNAVEDGDKIIQCLNSNEKLQFVRQMTEAANNLYYIDFQRQLWQVYFDLCMKERVWAPRVSKSFAKQHHTCRSYGFPKDIIEQRQKTITQLL
;
A
#
# COMPACT_ATOMS: atom_id res chain seq x y z
N MET A 1 -29.02 7.99 -20.74
CA MET A 1 -28.26 6.78 -21.18
C MET A 1 -27.35 6.30 -20.06
N LEU A 2 -27.91 5.62 -19.05
CA LEU A 2 -27.17 4.91 -17.98
C LEU A 2 -27.85 3.58 -17.58
N SER A 3 -28.92 3.17 -18.29
CA SER A 3 -29.74 2.00 -17.94
C SER A 3 -29.21 0.66 -18.45
N ASN A 4 -28.32 0.66 -19.44
CA ASN A 4 -27.86 -0.58 -20.09
C ASN A 4 -26.67 -1.24 -19.40
N ALA A 5 -26.11 -0.62 -18.36
CA ALA A 5 -25.01 -1.23 -17.57
C ALA A 5 -25.51 -2.19 -16.49
N VAL A 6 -26.80 -2.13 -16.13
CA VAL A 6 -27.41 -2.95 -15.07
C VAL A 6 -27.87 -4.31 -15.59
N GLU A 7 -28.21 -4.42 -16.89
CA GLU A 7 -28.59 -5.70 -17.53
C GLU A 7 -27.43 -6.71 -17.64
N ASP A 8 -26.18 -6.25 -17.49
CA ASP A 8 -25.00 -7.12 -17.53
C ASP A 8 -24.62 -7.66 -16.14
N GLY A 9 -25.19 -7.10 -15.06
CA GLY A 9 -24.95 -7.58 -13.70
C GLY A 9 -25.38 -9.03 -13.51
N ASP A 10 -26.55 -9.41 -14.02
CA ASP A 10 -27.08 -10.76 -13.91
C ASP A 10 -26.28 -11.80 -14.72
N LYS A 11 -25.71 -11.39 -15.86
CA LYS A 11 -24.79 -12.23 -16.66
C LYS A 11 -23.43 -12.38 -15.98
N ILE A 12 -22.92 -11.32 -15.35
CA ILE A 12 -21.70 -11.36 -14.54
C ILE A 12 -21.90 -12.32 -13.34
N ILE A 13 -23.07 -12.23 -12.67
CA ILE A 13 -23.44 -13.11 -11.56
C ILE A 13 -23.53 -14.58 -12.02
N GLN A 14 -24.18 -14.87 -13.16
CA GLN A 14 -24.21 -16.23 -13.72
C GLN A 14 -22.84 -16.76 -14.12
N CYS A 15 -21.96 -15.92 -14.68
CA CYS A 15 -20.61 -16.30 -15.06
C CYS A 15 -19.72 -16.67 -13.87
N LEU A 16 -20.01 -16.12 -12.68
CA LEU A 16 -19.30 -16.37 -11.42
C LEU A 16 -19.91 -17.50 -10.56
N ASN A 17 -20.94 -18.20 -11.04
CA ASN A 17 -21.68 -19.20 -10.23
C ASN A 17 -20.93 -20.51 -9.92
N SER A 18 -19.67 -20.70 -10.34
CA SER A 18 -18.88 -21.86 -9.90
C SER A 18 -17.88 -21.47 -8.81
N ASN A 19 -17.79 -22.31 -7.78
CA ASN A 19 -16.86 -22.11 -6.66
C ASN A 19 -15.41 -21.91 -7.13
N GLU A 20 -15.01 -22.60 -8.20
CA GLU A 20 -13.68 -22.50 -8.81
C GLU A 20 -13.42 -21.09 -9.40
N LYS A 21 -14.41 -20.49 -10.06
CA LYS A 21 -14.27 -19.14 -10.64
C LYS A 21 -14.22 -18.06 -9.57
N LEU A 22 -15.05 -18.19 -8.52
CA LEU A 22 -14.97 -17.31 -7.35
C LEU A 22 -13.63 -17.42 -6.64
N GLN A 23 -13.10 -18.64 -6.48
CA GLN A 23 -11.79 -18.88 -5.91
C GLN A 23 -10.68 -18.23 -6.76
N PHE A 24 -10.75 -18.39 -8.09
CA PHE A 24 -9.80 -17.75 -9.00
C PHE A 24 -9.84 -16.21 -8.90
N VAL A 25 -11.03 -15.60 -8.91
CA VAL A 25 -11.18 -14.14 -8.75
C VAL A 25 -10.60 -13.66 -7.43
N ARG A 26 -10.82 -14.41 -6.33
CA ARG A 26 -10.24 -14.09 -5.01
C ARG A 26 -8.71 -14.14 -5.04
N GLN A 27 -8.13 -15.19 -5.63
CA GLN A 27 -6.68 -15.34 -5.76
C GLN A 27 -6.07 -14.21 -6.60
N MET A 28 -6.71 -13.87 -7.73
CA MET A 28 -6.25 -12.76 -8.57
C MET A 28 -6.37 -11.41 -7.86
N THR A 29 -7.45 -11.20 -7.11
CA THR A 29 -7.65 -9.99 -6.31
C THR A 29 -6.61 -9.88 -5.20
N GLU A 30 -6.31 -10.99 -4.51
CA GLU A 30 -5.28 -11.06 -3.49
C GLU A 30 -3.89 -10.78 -4.07
N ALA A 31 -3.56 -11.40 -5.21
CA ALA A 31 -2.31 -11.15 -5.91
C ALA A 31 -2.16 -9.67 -6.32
N ALA A 32 -3.21 -9.08 -6.90
CA ALA A 32 -3.21 -7.67 -7.25
C ALA A 32 -3.05 -6.77 -6.00
N ASN A 33 -3.81 -7.03 -4.94
CA ASN A 33 -3.72 -6.30 -3.68
C ASN A 33 -2.33 -6.40 -3.06
N ASN A 34 -1.70 -7.57 -3.10
CA ASN A 34 -0.35 -7.78 -2.61
C ASN A 34 0.66 -6.92 -3.39
N LEU A 35 0.56 -6.89 -4.72
CA LEU A 35 1.42 -6.04 -5.56
C LEU A 35 1.21 -4.55 -5.26
N TYR A 36 -0.04 -4.09 -5.19
CA TYR A 36 -0.35 -2.70 -4.83
C TYR A 36 0.16 -2.35 -3.43
N TYR A 37 0.05 -3.28 -2.49
CA TYR A 37 0.54 -3.09 -1.13
C TYR A 37 2.06 -2.99 -1.08
N ILE A 38 2.78 -3.84 -1.82
CA ILE A 38 4.26 -3.77 -1.92
C ILE A 38 4.68 -2.42 -2.51
N ASP A 39 4.04 -1.97 -3.60
CA ASP A 39 4.35 -0.67 -4.20
C ASP A 39 4.03 0.50 -3.25
N PHE A 40 2.88 0.44 -2.58
CA PHE A 40 2.52 1.42 -1.55
C PHE A 40 3.57 1.48 -0.44
N GLN A 41 4.02 0.34 0.06
CA GLN A 41 5.10 0.29 1.05
C GLN A 41 6.39 0.91 0.52
N ARG A 42 6.77 0.60 -0.72
CA ARG A 42 7.96 1.17 -1.37
C ARG A 42 7.92 2.69 -1.35
N GLN A 43 6.81 3.25 -1.83
CA GLN A 43 6.61 4.70 -1.91
C GLN A 43 6.62 5.33 -0.52
N LEU A 44 5.95 4.72 0.46
CA LEU A 44 5.90 5.22 1.83
C LEU A 44 7.30 5.31 2.46
N TRP A 45 8.11 4.26 2.34
CA TRP A 45 9.46 4.26 2.90
C TRP A 45 10.39 5.23 2.19
N GLN A 46 10.22 5.43 0.88
CA GLN A 46 10.95 6.47 0.15
C GLN A 46 10.59 7.87 0.66
N VAL A 47 9.31 8.17 0.87
CA VAL A 47 8.87 9.47 1.42
C VAL A 47 9.49 9.74 2.79
N TYR A 48 9.57 8.72 3.65
CA TYR A 48 10.21 8.86 4.95
C TYR A 48 11.72 9.06 4.84
N PHE A 49 12.40 8.33 3.95
CA PHE A 49 13.83 8.55 3.68
C PHE A 49 14.10 9.99 3.24
N ASP A 50 13.35 10.48 2.25
CA ASP A 50 13.52 11.82 1.69
C ASP A 50 13.24 12.91 2.75
N LEU A 51 12.20 12.71 3.58
CA LEU A 51 11.90 13.59 4.70
C LEU A 51 13.05 13.66 5.71
N CYS A 52 13.60 12.51 6.10
CA CYS A 52 14.72 12.43 7.04
C CYS A 52 16.00 13.06 6.49
N MET A 53 16.26 12.88 5.20
CA MET A 53 17.38 13.54 4.52
C MET A 53 17.20 15.06 4.49
N LYS A 54 15.98 15.54 4.19
CA LYS A 54 15.66 16.97 4.14
C LYS A 54 15.75 17.64 5.50
N GLU A 55 15.10 17.07 6.52
CA GLU A 55 15.00 17.66 7.86
C GLU A 55 16.21 17.30 8.76
N ARG A 56 17.07 16.37 8.30
CA ARG A 56 18.21 15.82 9.05
C ARG A 56 17.81 15.18 10.39
N VAL A 57 16.64 14.54 10.42
CA VAL A 57 16.09 13.89 11.61
C VAL A 57 15.99 12.38 11.38
N TRP A 58 16.76 11.61 12.16
CA TRP A 58 16.64 10.16 12.25
C TRP A 58 16.28 9.80 13.68
N ALA A 59 14.99 9.64 13.96
CA ALA A 59 14.52 9.46 15.33
C ALA A 59 13.39 8.43 15.39
N PRO A 60 13.38 7.53 16.40
CA PRO A 60 12.33 6.51 16.55
C PRO A 60 10.95 7.10 16.87
N ARG A 61 10.91 8.36 17.32
CA ARG A 61 9.69 9.14 17.53
C ARG A 61 9.95 10.60 17.17
N VAL A 62 8.95 11.25 16.60
CA VAL A 62 8.98 12.69 16.32
C VAL A 62 8.06 13.45 17.27
N SER A 63 8.22 14.77 17.33
CA SER A 63 7.31 15.62 18.11
C SER A 63 5.92 15.65 17.47
N LYS A 64 4.89 16.00 18.26
CA LYS A 64 3.52 16.16 17.73
C LYS A 64 3.43 17.27 16.68
N SER A 65 4.18 18.36 16.87
CA SER A 65 4.23 19.47 15.91
C SER A 65 4.85 19.04 14.59
N PHE A 66 5.98 18.32 14.64
CA PHE A 66 6.64 17.78 13.45
C PHE A 66 5.73 16.81 12.69
N ALA A 67 5.11 15.85 13.38
CA ALA A 67 4.15 14.92 12.79
C ALA A 67 2.99 15.65 12.11
N LYS A 68 2.45 16.71 12.74
CA LYS A 68 1.37 17.52 12.15
C LYS A 68 1.84 18.31 10.92
N GLN A 69 3.03 18.90 10.97
CA GLN A 69 3.60 19.70 9.89
C GLN A 69 3.86 18.87 8.64
N HIS A 70 4.33 17.64 8.82
CA HIS A 70 4.72 16.75 7.72
C HIS A 70 3.67 15.68 7.41
N HIS A 71 2.48 15.75 8.03
CA HIS A 71 1.41 14.77 7.87
C HIS A 71 1.85 13.32 8.09
N THR A 72 2.75 13.11 9.05
CA THR A 72 3.31 11.78 9.38
C THR A 72 2.79 11.26 10.71
N CYS A 73 3.00 9.96 10.95
CA CYS A 73 2.66 9.38 12.24
C CYS A 73 3.74 9.68 13.29
N ARG A 74 3.31 10.10 14.48
CA ARG A 74 4.21 10.35 15.62
C ARG A 74 4.87 9.07 16.15
N SER A 75 4.11 7.97 16.17
CA SER A 75 4.49 6.72 16.84
C SER A 75 5.43 5.85 16.00
N TYR A 76 5.37 6.01 14.68
CA TYR A 76 6.27 5.36 13.73
C TYR A 76 7.28 6.40 13.29
N GLY A 77 8.29 6.67 14.12
CA GLY A 77 9.41 7.49 13.69
C GLY A 77 10.23 6.80 12.61
N PHE A 78 11.39 7.39 12.34
CA PHE A 78 12.22 7.10 11.18
C PHE A 78 13.65 6.73 11.58
N PRO A 79 13.89 5.62 12.30
CA PRO A 79 15.25 5.12 12.47
C PRO A 79 15.83 4.75 11.09
N LYS A 80 17.05 5.20 10.84
CA LYS A 80 17.71 5.05 9.54
C LYS A 80 17.84 3.58 9.14
N ASP A 81 18.30 2.76 10.09
CA ASP A 81 18.46 1.31 9.96
C ASP A 81 17.15 0.62 9.56
N ILE A 82 16.03 1.01 10.17
CA ILE A 82 14.72 0.43 9.85
C ILE A 82 14.29 0.81 8.43
N ILE A 83 14.44 2.08 8.04
CA ILE A 83 14.05 2.54 6.70
C ILE A 83 14.88 1.84 5.62
N GLU A 84 16.20 1.80 5.80
CA GLU A 84 17.12 1.16 4.86
C GLU A 84 16.85 -0.36 4.76
N GLN A 85 16.60 -1.02 5.91
CA GLN A 85 16.23 -2.44 5.92
C GLN A 85 14.93 -2.68 5.16
N ARG A 86 13.91 -1.83 5.37
CA ARG A 86 12.61 -1.96 4.70
C ARG A 86 12.71 -1.75 3.20
N GLN A 87 13.46 -0.74 2.75
CA GLN A 87 13.73 -0.51 1.34
C GLN A 87 14.41 -1.74 0.71
N LYS A 88 15.45 -2.27 1.37
CA LYS A 88 16.15 -3.48 0.88
C LYS A 88 15.22 -4.70 0.77
N THR A 89 14.38 -4.95 1.78
CA THR A 89 13.42 -6.07 1.73
C THR A 89 12.43 -5.92 0.59
N ILE A 90 11.92 -4.71 0.35
CA ILE A 90 10.96 -4.46 -0.74
C ILE A 90 11.62 -4.65 -2.11
N THR A 91 12.85 -4.21 -2.30
CA THR A 91 13.62 -4.46 -3.54
C THR A 91 13.85 -5.95 -3.80
N GLN A 92 13.89 -6.79 -2.76
CA GLN A 92 14.01 -8.25 -2.92
C GLN A 92 12.69 -8.95 -3.25
N LEU A 93 11.55 -8.30 -2.98
CA LEU A 93 10.20 -8.83 -3.23
C LEU A 93 9.64 -8.45 -4.61
N LEU A 94 10.24 -7.44 -5.26
CA LEU A 94 9.93 -6.99 -6.62
C LEU A 94 10.89 -7.65 -7.62
#